data_AF-A0A4Y8I2Q7-F1
#
_entry.id   AF-A0A4Y8I2Q7-F1
#
_cell.length_a   1.000
_cell.length_b   1.000
_cell.length_c   1.000
_cell.angle_alpha   90.00
_cell.angle_beta   90.00
_cell.angle_gamma   90.00
#
_symmetry.space_group_name_H-M   'P 1'
#
loop_
_entity.id
_entity.type
_entity.pdbx_description
1 polymer ?
#
loop_
_entity_poly.entity_id
_entity_poly.type
_entity_poly.pdbx_seq_one_letter_code
_entity_poly.pdbx_strand_id
1 'polypeptide(L)'
;MRVYQNENLTLTGNLEYNDPRDQNPLYIVGTELSISEMVYLRGGFRIKYFGDNYPDFQDINSEDQFTLGGGVLIPLPASNYSLMADYAYTDLGILDRVHRYTVSMIF
;
A
#
# COMPACT_ATOMS: atom_id res chain seq x y z
N MET A 1 12.44 1.76 -4.13
CA MET A 1 13.36 2.63 -4.90
C MET A 1 12.87 4.07 -4.83
N ARG A 2 13.72 5.05 -4.50
CA ARG A 2 13.34 6.47 -4.56
C ARG A 2 13.31 6.91 -6.03
N VAL A 3 12.19 7.48 -6.45
CA VAL A 3 11.96 7.94 -7.83
C VAL A 3 12.21 9.43 -7.95
N TYR A 4 11.78 10.21 -6.95
CA TYR A 4 11.97 11.65 -6.89
C TYR A 4 12.24 12.10 -5.46
N GLN A 5 13.11 13.08 -5.27
CA GLN A 5 13.42 13.63 -3.95
C GLN A 5 13.83 15.11 -4.05
N ASN A 6 13.10 15.95 -3.32
CA ASN A 6 13.39 17.34 -3.01
C ASN A 6 13.35 17.54 -1.48
N GLU A 7 13.71 18.74 -1.02
CA GLU A 7 13.68 19.13 0.41
C GLU A 7 12.30 18.92 1.07
N ASN A 8 11.21 19.14 0.33
CA ASN A 8 9.85 19.05 0.86
C ASN A 8 9.03 17.91 0.25
N LEU A 9 9.57 17.13 -0.69
CA LEU A 9 8.79 16.13 -1.42
C LEU A 9 9.63 14.92 -1.76
N THR A 10 9.22 13.74 -1.32
CA THR A 10 9.84 12.47 -1.69
C THR A 10 8.80 11.55 -2.31
N LEU A 11 9.08 11.03 -3.50
CA LEU A 11 8.31 9.98 -4.16
C LEU A 11 9.15 8.70 -4.22
N THR A 12 8.59 7.63 -3.69
CA THR A 12 9.19 6.30 -3.68
C THR A 12 8.28 5.34 -4.43
N GLY A 13 8.87 4.43 -5.19
CA GLY A 13 8.16 3.36 -5.88
C GLY A 13 8.74 1.99 -5.53
N ASN A 14 7.91 0.96 -5.58
CA ASN A 14 8.29 -0.43 -5.42
C ASN A 14 7.61 -1.28 -6.50
N LEU A 15 8.35 -2.25 -7.01
CA LEU A 15 7.86 -3.33 -7.86
C LEU A 15 8.49 -4.61 -7.33
N GLU A 16 7.65 -5.59 -7.02
CA GLU A 16 8.05 -6.91 -6.56
C GLU A 16 7.38 -7.98 -7.43
N TYR A 17 8.13 -9.01 -7.76
CA TYR A 17 7.67 -10.21 -8.42
C TYR A 17 7.97 -11.41 -7.54
N ASN A 18 6.96 -12.23 -7.29
CA ASN A 18 7.08 -13.43 -6.49
C ASN A 18 6.47 -14.60 -7.27
N ASP A 19 7.27 -15.65 -7.45
CA ASP A 19 6.86 -16.91 -8.09
C ASP A 19 7.00 -18.05 -7.07
N PRO A 20 5.94 -18.33 -6.29
CA PRO A 20 5.92 -19.50 -5.43
C PRO A 20 5.77 -20.72 -6.34
N ARG A 21 6.73 -21.64 -6.32
CA ARG A 21 6.75 -22.85 -7.19
C ARG A 21 5.45 -23.67 -7.23
N ASP A 22 4.61 -23.53 -6.20
CA ASP A 22 3.34 -24.25 -6.03
C ASP A 22 2.09 -23.33 -6.11
N GLN A 23 2.24 -22.01 -6.34
CA GLN A 23 1.14 -21.07 -6.47
C GLN A 23 1.29 -20.17 -7.70
N ASN A 24 0.24 -19.43 -8.00
CA ASN A 24 0.20 -18.45 -9.06
C ASN A 24 1.20 -17.30 -8.84
N PRO A 25 1.88 -16.82 -9.90
CA PRO A 25 2.80 -15.70 -9.79
C PRO A 25 2.08 -14.41 -9.36
N LEU A 26 2.78 -13.63 -8.55
CA LEU A 26 2.28 -12.47 -7.85
C LEU A 26 3.13 -11.25 -8.20
N TYR A 27 2.47 -10.17 -8.61
CA TYR A 27 3.09 -8.86 -8.82
C TYR A 27 2.56 -7.86 -7.79
N ILE A 28 3.47 -7.14 -7.15
CA ILE A 28 3.13 -6.07 -6.22
C ILE A 28 3.76 -4.77 -6.74
N VAL A 29 2.95 -3.73 -6.87
CA VAL A 29 3.40 -2.39 -7.21
C VAL A 29 2.93 -1.44 -6.14
N GLY A 30 3.82 -0.58 -5.65
CA GLY A 30 3.50 0.41 -4.63
C GLY A 30 4.17 1.73 -4.91
N THR A 31 3.49 2.82 -4.54
CA THR A 31 4.05 4.17 -4.55
C THR A 31 3.75 4.86 -3.24
N GLU A 32 4.71 5.67 -2.78
CA GLU A 32 4.59 6.48 -1.58
C GLU A 32 5.07 7.90 -1.88
N LEU A 33 4.22 8.88 -1.53
CA LEU A 33 4.53 10.29 -1.57
C LEU A 33 4.62 10.81 -0.12
N SER A 34 5.74 11.44 0.21
CA SER A 34 5.96 12.12 1.48
C SER A 34 6.14 13.61 1.23
N ILE A 35 5.36 14.44 1.93
CA ILE A 35 5.39 15.90 1.85
C ILE A 35 5.88 16.43 3.19
N SER A 36 7.03 17.11 3.15
CA SER A 36 7.72 17.73 4.29
C SER A 36 7.92 16.79 5.49
N GLU A 37 7.98 15.48 5.25
CA GLU A 37 8.05 14.44 6.30
C GLU A 37 6.91 14.53 7.34
N MET A 38 5.79 15.18 6.97
CA MET A 38 4.62 15.34 7.82
C MET A 38 3.39 14.66 7.25
N VAL A 39 3.23 14.67 5.93
CA VAL A 39 2.08 14.08 5.24
C VAL A 39 2.56 12.96 4.34
N TYR A 40 1.93 11.81 4.47
CA TYR A 40 2.26 10.60 3.71
C TYR A 40 1.02 10.16 2.94
N LEU A 41 1.18 9.88 1.65
CA LEU A 41 0.16 9.28 0.80
C LEU A 41 0.74 8.02 0.18
N ARG A 42 -0.03 6.93 0.19
CA ARG A 42 0.40 5.61 -0.26
C ARG A 42 -0.66 5.04 -1.19
N GLY A 43 -0.20 4.42 -2.27
CA GLY A 43 -1.04 3.67 -3.19
C GLY A 43 -0.35 2.38 -3.58
N GLY A 44 -1.11 1.32 -3.79
CA GLY A 44 -0.53 0.05 -4.21
C GLY A 44 -1.52 -0.89 -4.83
N PHE A 45 -1.02 -1.72 -5.72
CA PHE A 45 -1.76 -2.77 -6.41
C PHE A 45 -1.06 -4.10 -6.21
N ARG A 46 -1.85 -5.15 -6.05
CA ARG A 46 -1.41 -6.53 -5.99
C ARG A 46 -2.18 -7.31 -7.04
N ILE A 47 -1.47 -7.92 -7.98
CA ILE A 47 -2.05 -8.67 -9.10
C ILE A 47 -1.65 -10.13 -8.95
N LYS A 48 -2.63 -11.04 -8.99
CA LYS A 48 -2.42 -12.49 -8.97
C LYS A 48 -2.78 -13.07 -10.33
N TYR A 49 -1.83 -13.70 -11.02
CA TYR A 49 -2.08 -14.33 -12.32
C TYR A 49 -2.52 -15.78 -12.14
N PHE A 50 -3.79 -16.09 -12.35
CA PHE A 50 -4.26 -17.48 -12.42
C PHE A 50 -3.85 -18.08 -13.78
N GLY A 51 -2.99 -19.10 -13.78
CA GLY A 51 -2.63 -19.81 -15.00
C GLY A 51 -3.81 -20.60 -15.56
N ASP A 52 -4.11 -20.43 -16.84
CA ASP A 52 -5.23 -20.99 -17.61
C ASP A 52 -5.26 -22.53 -17.73
N ASN A 53 -5.31 -23.28 -16.62
CA ASN A 53 -5.41 -24.74 -16.62
C ASN A 53 -6.81 -25.30 -16.24
N TYR A 54 -7.84 -24.44 -16.09
CA TYR A 54 -9.22 -24.87 -15.86
C TYR A 54 -10.20 -24.11 -16.78
N PRO A 55 -10.54 -24.66 -17.95
CA PRO A 55 -11.38 -23.98 -18.95
C PRO A 55 -12.88 -23.89 -18.57
N ASP A 56 -13.31 -24.54 -17.49
CA ASP A 56 -14.73 -24.62 -17.09
C ASP A 56 -15.17 -23.54 -16.08
N PHE A 57 -14.26 -22.69 -15.58
CA PHE A 57 -14.59 -21.56 -14.71
C PHE A 57 -14.19 -20.24 -15.37
N GLN A 58 -14.76 -20.01 -16.54
CA GLN A 58 -14.69 -18.76 -17.27
C GLN A 58 -15.68 -17.76 -16.65
N ASP A 59 -15.48 -17.34 -15.40
CA ASP A 59 -16.11 -16.12 -14.89
C ASP A 59 -15.57 -15.68 -13.51
N ILE A 60 -15.11 -14.42 -13.49
CA ILE A 60 -15.17 -13.45 -12.39
C ILE A 60 -14.24 -13.73 -11.21
N ASN A 61 -13.49 -12.69 -10.79
CA ASN A 61 -12.63 -12.59 -9.60
C ASN A 61 -11.13 -12.75 -9.88
N SER A 62 -10.55 -11.87 -10.69
CA SER A 62 -9.18 -11.46 -10.39
C SER A 62 -9.20 -10.89 -8.97
N GLU A 63 -8.54 -11.56 -8.02
CA GLU A 63 -8.32 -11.05 -6.65
C GLU A 63 -7.28 -9.91 -6.68
N ASP A 64 -7.42 -9.00 -7.63
CA ASP A 64 -6.56 -7.84 -7.75
C ASP A 64 -6.89 -6.94 -6.58
N GLN A 65 -5.92 -6.75 -5.70
CA GLN A 65 -6.11 -5.94 -4.50
C GLN A 65 -5.56 -4.56 -4.74
N PHE A 66 -6.38 -3.56 -4.50
CA PHE A 66 -5.96 -2.17 -4.52
C PHE A 66 -5.94 -1.61 -3.10
N THR A 67 -4.93 -0.80 -2.83
CA THR A 67 -4.71 -0.18 -1.53
C THR A 67 -4.48 1.31 -1.69
N LEU A 68 -5.10 2.09 -0.81
CA LEU A 68 -4.82 3.50 -0.61
C LEU A 68 -4.57 3.76 0.86
N GLY A 69 -3.68 4.67 1.17
CA GLY A 69 -3.49 5.12 2.53
C GLY A 69 -2.99 6.54 2.60
N GLY A 70 -3.24 7.15 3.75
CA GLY A 70 -2.72 8.46 4.08
C GLY A 70 -2.36 8.51 5.56
N GLY A 71 -1.33 9.28 5.89
CA GLY A 71 -0.89 9.48 7.26
C GLY A 71 -0.46 10.92 7.50
N VAL A 72 -0.66 11.38 8.72
CA VAL A 72 -0.17 12.69 9.17
C VAL A 72 0.64 12.53 10.45
N LEU A 73 1.79 13.19 10.50
CA LEU A 73 2.66 13.33 11.65
C LEU A 73 2.42 14.70 12.30
N ILE A 74 2.08 14.68 13.59
CA ILE A 74 1.77 15.84 14.38
C ILE A 74 2.84 15.96 15.48
N PRO A 75 3.82 16.86 15.33
CA PRO A 75 4.79 17.11 16.39
C PRO A 75 4.11 17.81 17.57
N LEU A 76 4.39 17.37 18.79
CA LEU A 76 3.83 17.97 20.00
C LEU A 76 4.73 19.15 20.45
N PRO A 77 4.25 20.42 20.45
CA PRO A 77 5.09 21.62 20.61
C PRO A 77 5.87 21.75 21.94
N ALA A 78 5.62 20.89 22.91
CA ALA A 78 6.22 20.92 24.25
C ALA A 78 6.97 19.63 24.62
N SER A 79 7.26 18.76 23.64
CA SER A 79 7.95 17.49 23.89
C SER A 79 8.73 17.02 22.65
N ASN A 80 9.59 16.01 22.83
CA ASN A 80 10.22 15.31 21.71
C ASN A 80 9.30 14.23 21.08
N TYR A 81 8.06 14.16 21.53
CA TYR A 81 7.09 13.18 21.03
C TYR A 81 6.38 13.70 19.79
N SER A 82 6.05 12.77 18.89
CA SER A 82 5.16 13.02 17.76
C SER A 82 4.02 12.01 17.76
N LEU A 83 2.84 12.45 17.34
CA LEU A 83 1.71 11.56 17.09
C LEU A 83 1.61 11.29 15.59
N MET A 84 1.36 10.05 15.20
CA MET A 84 1.11 9.69 13.82
C MET A 84 -0.27 9.06 13.72
N ALA A 85 -1.12 9.64 12.87
CA ALA A 85 -2.44 9.10 12.56
C ALA A 85 -2.44 8.63 11.11
N ASP A 86 -2.76 7.36 10.89
CA ASP A 86 -2.84 6.74 9.58
C ASP A 86 -4.23 6.17 9.32
N TYR A 87 -4.63 6.28 8.06
CA TYR A 87 -5.78 5.60 7.50
C TYR A 87 -5.33 4.80 6.28
N ALA A 88 -5.79 3.55 6.19
CA ALA A 88 -5.60 2.72 5.01
C ALA A 88 -6.91 2.04 4.60
N TYR A 89 -7.17 2.08 3.31
CA TYR A 89 -8.24 1.37 2.63
C TYR A 89 -7.62 0.24 1.80
N THR A 90 -8.26 -0.93 1.82
CA THR A 90 -7.88 -2.06 0.97
C THR A 90 -9.14 -2.69 0.39
N ASP A 91 -9.17 -2.81 -0.93
CA ASP A 91 -10.17 -3.60 -1.63
C ASP A 91 -9.62 -5.03 -1.81
N LEU A 92 -10.28 -6.02 -1.18
CA LEU A 92 -9.92 -7.43 -1.31
C LEU A 92 -10.79 -8.17 -2.33
N GLY A 93 -11.57 -7.45 -3.15
CA GLY A 93 -12.50 -8.04 -4.11
C GLY A 93 -13.60 -8.82 -3.39
N ILE A 94 -13.63 -10.13 -3.58
CA ILE A 94 -14.66 -11.02 -2.99
C ILE A 94 -14.65 -11.06 -1.46
N LEU A 95 -13.54 -10.69 -0.82
CA LEU A 95 -13.39 -10.68 0.64
C LEU A 95 -13.77 -9.34 1.28
N ASP A 96 -14.46 -8.47 0.53
CA ASP A 96 -14.96 -7.14 0.91
C ASP A 96 -13.83 -6.14 1.27
N ARG A 97 -14.24 -4.94 1.67
CA ARG A 97 -13.38 -3.78 1.83
C ARG A 97 -12.93 -3.61 3.27
N VAL A 98 -11.64 -3.38 3.46
CA VAL A 98 -11.03 -3.19 4.79
C VAL A 98 -10.65 -1.73 4.98
N HIS A 99 -11.11 -1.17 6.09
CA HIS A 99 -10.71 0.16 6.58
C HIS A 99 -9.86 -0.02 7.84
N ARG A 100 -8.65 0.52 7.83
CA ARG A 100 -7.70 0.46 8.95
C ARG A 100 -7.39 1.86 9.43
N TYR A 101 -7.57 2.06 10.73
CA TYR A 101 -7.19 3.28 11.43
C TYR A 101 -6.08 2.94 12.41
N THR A 102 -4.97 3.65 12.34
CA THR A 102 -3.82 3.46 13.23
C THR A 102 -3.45 4.77 13.87
N VAL A 103 -3.16 4.74 15.18
CA VAL A 103 -2.59 5.86 15.91
C VAL A 103 -1.33 5.36 16.60
N SER A 104 -0.23 6.08 16.39
CA SER A 104 1.09 5.75 16.92
C SER A 104 1.69 6.95 17.64
N MET A 105 2.49 6.68 18.66
CA MET A 105 3.31 7.68 19.34
C MET A 105 4.78 7.37 19.03
N ILE A 106 5.52 8.39 18.60
CA ILE A 106 6.92 8.32 18.21
C ILE A 106 7.73 9.13 19.23
N PHE A 107 8.86 8.57 19.68
CA PHE A 107 9.74 9.11 20.72
C PHE A 107 11.20 9.15 20.26
#